data_AF-A0A2N8L0C2-F1
#
_entry.id   AF-A0A2N8L0C2-F1
#
_cell.length_a   1.000
_cell.length_b   1.000
_cell.length_c   1.000
_cell.angle_alpha   90.00
_cell.angle_beta   90.00
_cell.angle_gamma   90.00
#
_symmetry.space_group_name_H-M   'P 1'
#
loop_
_entity.id
_entity.type
_entity.pdbx_description
1 polymer ?
#
loop_
_entity_poly.entity_id
_entity_poly.type
_entity_poly.pdbx_seq_one_letter_code
_entity_poly.pdbx_strand_id
1 'polypeptide(L)'
;MNPSASPHGQLRELRHLQLEPASAQQLLQLRQLRRRRAESAWAQAAQALAEAQEAVQQRQRRIEQRRRERQQLQEDLGGPLAPQLPRWSAQAGARQAQLDEWLEREEYALLDDEHALERAQDTLRARQQELARLQEREDLAQGLLQAQRQQRLAAQEKRRELALEERRPCA
;
A
#
# COMPACT_ATOMS: atom_id res chain seq x y z
N MET A 1 -4.72 27.10 7.94
CA MET A 1 -3.61 27.01 8.91
C MET A 1 -4.08 26.14 10.07
N ASN A 2 -3.72 24.86 10.07
CA ASN A 2 -4.11 23.93 11.13
C ASN A 2 -3.01 23.90 12.20
N PRO A 3 -3.34 24.11 13.49
CA PRO A 3 -2.35 23.96 14.54
C PRO A 3 -2.02 22.48 14.68
N SER A 4 -0.72 22.21 14.62
CA SER A 4 -0.08 20.94 14.93
C SER A 4 -0.54 20.41 16.28
N ALA A 5 -1.37 19.37 16.26
CA ALA A 5 -1.60 18.54 17.42
C ALA A 5 -0.27 17.82 17.74
N SER A 6 0.55 18.44 18.58
CA SER A 6 1.81 17.87 19.04
C SER A 6 1.54 16.49 19.68
N PRO A 7 2.34 15.45 19.36
CA PRO A 7 2.19 14.11 19.95
C PRO A 7 2.27 14.12 21.48
N HIS A 8 2.91 15.14 22.06
CA HIS A 8 3.00 15.36 23.50
C HIS A 8 1.69 15.80 24.17
N GLY A 9 0.75 16.41 23.43
CA GLY A 9 -0.54 16.84 23.96
C GLY A 9 -1.47 15.66 24.25
N GLN A 10 -1.51 14.68 23.34
CA GLN A 10 -2.35 13.49 23.47
C GLN A 10 -1.86 12.53 24.56
N LEU A 11 -0.56 12.54 24.86
CA LEU A 11 0.02 11.78 25.98
C LEU A 11 -0.37 12.34 27.36
N ARG A 12 -0.77 13.62 27.47
CA ARG A 12 -1.20 14.22 28.74
C ARG A 12 -2.60 13.75 29.15
N GLU A 13 -3.53 13.61 28.20
CA GLU A 13 -4.91 13.22 28.51
C GLU A 13 -5.03 11.74 28.93
N LEU A 14 -4.14 10.88 28.44
CA LEU A 14 -4.13 9.45 28.80
C LEU A 14 -3.35 9.13 30.09
N ARG A 15 -2.66 10.10 30.72
CA ARG A 15 -1.92 9.88 31.99
C ARG A 15 -2.81 9.49 33.16
N HIS A 16 -4.11 9.75 33.08
CA HIS A 16 -5.05 9.56 34.20
C HIS A 16 -5.72 8.18 34.19
N LEU A 17 -5.64 7.43 33.08
CA LEU A 17 -6.15 6.07 33.01
C LEU A 17 -5.07 5.12 33.56
N GLN A 18 -5.08 4.93 34.88
CA GLN A 18 -4.35 3.81 35.49
C GLN A 18 -5.00 2.50 35.05
N LEU A 19 -4.64 2.05 33.85
CA LEU A 19 -5.05 0.75 33.34
C LEU A 19 -4.33 -0.35 34.13
N GLU A 20 -5.10 -1.36 34.55
CA GLU A 20 -4.55 -2.60 35.11
C GLU A 20 -3.54 -3.20 34.13
N PRO A 21 -2.37 -3.69 34.59
CA PRO A 21 -1.28 -4.09 33.71
C PRO A 21 -1.67 -5.23 32.74
N ALA A 22 -2.59 -6.11 33.15
CA ALA A 22 -3.16 -7.14 32.29
C ALA A 22 -3.98 -6.54 31.13
N SER A 23 -4.81 -5.52 31.41
CA SER A 23 -5.60 -4.83 30.37
C SER A 23 -4.72 -4.07 29.38
N ALA A 24 -3.62 -3.47 29.86
CA ALA A 24 -2.69 -2.73 29.01
C ALA A 24 -1.86 -3.67 28.09
N GLN A 25 -1.51 -4.88 28.56
CA GLN A 25 -0.90 -5.92 27.73
C GLN A 25 -1.84 -6.45 26.65
N GLN A 26 -3.11 -6.70 26.99
CA GLN A 26 -4.12 -7.13 26.02
C GLN A 26 -4.35 -6.08 24.92
N LEU A 27 -4.39 -4.80 25.29
CA LEU A 27 -4.48 -3.70 24.32
C LEU A 27 -3.26 -3.61 23.39
N LEU A 28 -2.04 -3.87 23.91
CA LEU A 28 -0.84 -3.92 23.08
C LEU A 28 -0.89 -5.10 22.10
N GLN A 29 -1.27 -6.29 22.57
CA GLN A 29 -1.43 -7.48 21.71
C GLN A 29 -2.45 -7.24 20.60
N LEU A 30 -3.58 -6.60 20.90
CA LEU A 30 -4.59 -6.23 19.91
C LEU A 30 -4.02 -5.26 18.85
N ARG A 31 -3.23 -4.27 19.27
CA ARG A 31 -2.59 -3.31 18.36
C ARG A 31 -1.56 -3.99 17.45
N GLN A 32 -0.73 -4.87 18.01
CA GLN A 32 0.22 -5.69 17.26
C GLN A 32 -0.47 -6.56 16.21
N LEU A 33 -1.60 -7.20 16.59
CA LEU A 33 -2.39 -7.99 15.65
C LEU A 33 -2.93 -7.13 14.50
N ARG A 34 -3.42 -5.92 14.80
CA ARG A 34 -3.90 -4.97 13.78
C ARG A 34 -2.77 -4.52 12.87
N ARG A 35 -1.57 -4.26 13.41
CA ARG A 35 -0.39 -3.90 12.60
C ARG A 35 -0.01 -5.03 11.66
N ARG A 36 0.10 -6.28 12.16
CA ARG A 36 0.40 -7.46 11.33
C ARG A 36 -0.62 -7.66 10.21
N ARG A 37 -1.91 -7.44 10.48
CA ARG A 37 -2.95 -7.47 9.44
C ARG A 37 -2.73 -6.37 8.40
N ALA A 38 -2.42 -5.15 8.82
CA ALA A 38 -2.12 -4.05 7.91
C ALA A 38 -0.85 -4.30 7.09
N GLU A 39 0.19 -4.92 7.65
CA GLU A 39 1.40 -5.36 6.93
C GLU A 39 1.02 -6.35 5.82
N SER A 40 0.18 -7.35 6.12
CA SER A 40 -0.28 -8.32 5.13
C SER A 40 -1.13 -7.68 4.03
N ALA A 41 -2.01 -6.73 4.38
CA ALA A 41 -2.83 -6.00 3.43
C ALA A 41 -1.99 -5.07 2.54
N TRP A 42 -0.94 -4.47 3.10
CA TRP A 42 0.02 -3.68 2.35
C TRP A 42 0.80 -4.54 1.35
N ALA A 43 1.28 -5.71 1.77
CA ALA A 43 1.97 -6.64 0.88
C ALA A 43 1.08 -7.11 -0.27
N GLN A 44 -0.19 -7.42 0.01
CA GLN A 44 -1.18 -7.76 -1.02
C GLN A 44 -1.42 -6.60 -2.00
N ALA A 45 -1.54 -5.37 -1.50
CA ALA A 45 -1.68 -4.19 -2.35
C ALA A 45 -0.44 -3.94 -3.22
N ALA A 46 0.76 -4.22 -2.70
CA ALA A 46 2.01 -4.10 -3.45
C ALA A 46 2.09 -5.15 -4.57
N GLN A 47 1.64 -6.37 -4.30
CA GLN A 47 1.54 -7.42 -5.32
C GLN A 47 0.53 -7.03 -6.42
N ALA A 48 -0.67 -6.57 -6.03
CA ALA A 48 -1.68 -6.13 -6.99
C ALA A 48 -1.18 -4.96 -7.88
N LEU A 49 -0.37 -4.06 -7.32
CA LEU A 49 0.28 -3.00 -8.10
C LEU A 49 1.25 -3.58 -9.13
N ALA A 50 2.08 -4.54 -8.75
CA ALA A 50 3.02 -5.18 -9.68
C ALA A 50 2.28 -5.91 -10.82
N GLU A 51 1.21 -6.64 -10.50
CA GLU A 51 0.35 -7.32 -11.47
C GLU A 51 -0.29 -6.33 -12.45
N ALA A 52 -0.81 -5.20 -11.96
CA ALA A 52 -1.39 -4.16 -12.80
C ALA A 52 -0.35 -3.49 -13.71
N GLN A 53 0.86 -3.24 -13.20
CA GLN A 53 1.97 -2.71 -14.01
C GLN A 53 2.35 -3.68 -15.13
N GLU A 54 2.41 -4.98 -14.82
CA GLU A 54 2.71 -6.01 -15.81
C GLU A 54 1.62 -6.08 -16.88
N ALA A 55 0.34 -6.04 -16.50
CA ALA A 55 -0.78 -6.04 -17.43
C ALA A 55 -0.69 -4.88 -18.44
N VAL A 56 -0.44 -3.65 -17.97
CA VAL A 56 -0.24 -2.47 -18.83
C VAL A 56 0.93 -2.68 -19.79
N GLN A 57 2.09 -3.17 -19.30
CA GLN A 57 3.25 -3.41 -20.16
C GLN A 57 2.98 -4.49 -21.21
N GLN A 58 2.32 -5.59 -20.83
CA GLN A 58 1.95 -6.65 -21.77
C GLN A 58 0.98 -6.13 -22.83
N ARG A 59 0.01 -5.29 -22.44
CA ARG A 59 -0.94 -4.66 -23.35
C ARG A 59 -0.25 -3.75 -24.36
N GLN A 60 0.62 -2.86 -23.89
CA GLN A 60 1.40 -1.97 -24.75
C GLN A 60 2.23 -2.74 -25.78
N ARG A 61 2.89 -3.83 -25.37
CA ARG A 61 3.63 -4.71 -26.30
C ARG A 61 2.72 -5.31 -27.37
N ARG A 62 1.51 -5.76 -27.02
CA ARG A 62 0.54 -6.29 -27.99
C ARG A 62 0.09 -5.22 -28.98
N ILE A 63 -0.21 -4.01 -28.50
CA ILE A 63 -0.57 -2.88 -29.36
C ILE A 63 0.56 -2.56 -30.33
N GLU A 64 1.80 -2.46 -29.85
CA GLU A 64 2.97 -2.22 -30.71
C GLU A 64 3.15 -3.32 -31.77
N GLN A 65 3.00 -4.59 -31.38
CA GLN A 65 3.06 -5.70 -32.32
C GLN A 65 1.97 -5.57 -33.40
N ARG A 66 0.73 -5.29 -33.01
CA ARG A 66 -0.39 -5.11 -33.95
C ARG A 66 -0.19 -3.91 -34.88
N ARG A 67 0.38 -2.81 -34.38
CA ARG A 67 0.75 -1.65 -35.20
C ARG A 67 1.80 -2.03 -36.26
N ARG A 68 2.81 -2.82 -35.88
CA ARG A 68 3.80 -3.34 -36.84
C ARG A 68 3.18 -4.27 -37.87
N GLU A 69 2.29 -5.18 -37.45
CA GLU A 69 1.57 -6.07 -38.37
C GLU A 69 0.72 -5.28 -39.39
N ARG A 70 0.04 -4.23 -38.92
CA ARG A 70 -0.74 -3.32 -39.78
C ARG A 70 0.15 -2.58 -40.77
N GLN A 71 1.26 -2.03 -40.31
CA GLN A 71 2.21 -1.32 -41.16
C GLN A 71 2.82 -2.24 -42.22
N GLN A 72 3.25 -3.44 -41.83
CA GLN A 72 3.78 -4.43 -42.77
C GLN A 72 2.76 -4.78 -43.86
N LEU A 73 1.50 -4.99 -43.48
CA LEU A 73 0.45 -5.24 -44.46
C LEU A 73 0.27 -4.08 -45.44
N GLN A 74 0.34 -2.83 -44.98
CA GLN A 74 0.26 -1.66 -45.86
C GLN A 74 1.46 -1.57 -46.81
N GLU A 75 2.67 -1.84 -46.32
CA GLU A 75 3.89 -1.87 -47.13
C GLU A 75 3.83 -2.98 -48.20
N ASP A 76 3.39 -4.18 -47.82
CA ASP A 76 3.26 -5.31 -48.74
C ASP A 76 2.26 -5.03 -49.86
N LEU A 77 1.10 -4.46 -49.50
CA LEU A 77 0.05 -4.07 -50.45
C LEU A 77 0.51 -2.92 -51.36
N GLY A 78 1.30 -1.98 -50.85
CA GLY A 78 1.86 -0.88 -51.65
C GLY A 78 3.05 -1.29 -52.53
N GLY A 79 3.69 -2.42 -52.24
CA GLY A 79 4.89 -2.88 -52.93
C GLY A 79 4.73 -4.25 -53.59
N PRO A 80 5.31 -5.33 -53.02
CA PRO A 80 5.45 -6.62 -53.66
C PRO A 80 4.12 -7.29 -54.05
N LEU A 81 3.02 -6.99 -53.35
CA LEU A 81 1.70 -7.53 -53.63
C LEU A 81 0.82 -6.60 -54.48
N ALA A 82 1.27 -5.38 -54.79
CA ALA A 82 0.50 -4.39 -55.56
C ALA A 82 -0.02 -4.91 -56.92
N PRO A 83 0.76 -5.69 -57.72
CA PRO A 83 0.26 -6.23 -58.98
C PRO A 83 -0.85 -7.27 -58.80
N GLN A 84 -0.91 -7.93 -57.64
CA GLN A 84 -1.87 -8.99 -57.34
C GLN A 84 -3.12 -8.45 -56.63
N LEU A 85 -3.08 -7.21 -56.15
CA LEU A 85 -4.11 -6.57 -55.34
C LEU A 85 -5.52 -6.61 -55.95
N PRO A 86 -5.74 -6.42 -57.27
CA PRO A 86 -7.08 -6.54 -57.85
C PRO A 86 -7.75 -7.89 -57.59
N ARG A 87 -6.95 -8.97 -57.52
CA ARG A 87 -7.43 -10.33 -57.24
C ARG A 87 -7.72 -10.55 -55.75
N TRP A 88 -6.95 -9.93 -54.86
CA TRP A 88 -7.00 -10.17 -53.40
C TRP A 88 -7.59 -8.99 -52.60
N SER A 89 -8.13 -7.97 -53.26
CA SER A 89 -8.54 -6.70 -52.65
C SER A 89 -9.54 -6.87 -51.50
N ALA A 90 -10.53 -7.75 -51.68
CA ALA A 90 -11.51 -8.05 -50.63
C ALA A 90 -10.87 -8.69 -49.39
N GLN A 91 -9.92 -9.61 -49.56
CA GLN A 91 -9.22 -10.26 -48.45
C GLN A 91 -8.24 -9.30 -47.77
N ALA A 92 -7.54 -8.47 -48.54
CA ALA A 92 -6.67 -7.43 -48.01
C ALA A 92 -7.45 -6.40 -47.17
N GLY A 93 -8.59 -5.94 -47.68
CA GLY A 93 -9.49 -5.03 -46.95
C GLY A 93 -10.06 -5.66 -45.68
N ALA A 94 -10.51 -6.92 -45.75
CA ALA A 94 -10.99 -7.64 -44.56
C ALA A 94 -9.89 -7.81 -43.50
N ARG A 95 -8.65 -8.11 -43.92
CA ARG A 95 -7.52 -8.24 -43.00
C ARG A 95 -7.14 -6.90 -42.36
N GLN A 96 -7.15 -5.81 -43.12
CA GLN A 96 -6.94 -4.46 -42.58
C GLN A 96 -8.00 -4.11 -41.55
N ALA A 97 -9.29 -4.29 -41.88
CA ALA A 97 -10.39 -4.01 -40.96
C ALA A 97 -10.29 -4.84 -39.67
N GLN A 98 -9.92 -6.12 -39.76
CA GLN A 98 -9.70 -6.97 -38.60
C GLN A 98 -8.55 -6.49 -37.70
N LEU A 99 -7.43 -6.06 -38.30
CA LEU A 99 -6.30 -5.52 -37.55
C LEU A 99 -6.66 -4.20 -36.87
N ASP A 100 -7.42 -3.33 -37.56
CA ASP A 100 -7.91 -2.07 -37.01
C ASP A 100 -8.86 -2.31 -35.83
N GLU A 101 -9.81 -3.25 -35.94
CA GLU A 101 -10.72 -3.62 -34.86
C GLU A 101 -9.98 -4.21 -33.65
N TRP A 102 -8.97 -5.06 -33.88
CA TRP A 102 -8.16 -5.59 -32.78
C TRP A 102 -7.32 -4.50 -32.11
N LEU A 103 -6.75 -3.58 -32.89
CA LEU A 103 -6.02 -2.44 -32.34
C LEU A 103 -6.92 -1.60 -31.45
N GLU A 104 -8.11 -1.25 -31.93
CA GLU A 104 -9.09 -0.47 -31.17
C GLU A 104 -9.46 -1.17 -29.85
N ARG A 105 -9.73 -2.48 -29.89
CA ARG A 105 -10.03 -3.27 -28.68
C ARG A 105 -8.88 -3.30 -27.68
N GLU A 106 -7.65 -3.47 -28.15
CA GLU A 106 -6.47 -3.49 -27.28
C GLU A 106 -6.20 -2.10 -26.68
N GLU A 107 -6.46 -1.02 -27.43
CA GLU A 107 -6.36 0.36 -26.95
C GLU A 107 -7.42 0.66 -25.88
N TYR A 108 -8.67 0.22 -26.04
CA TYR A 108 -9.67 0.31 -24.97
C TYR A 108 -9.28 -0.52 -23.74
N ALA A 109 -8.80 -1.74 -23.94
CA ALA A 109 -8.34 -2.57 -22.83
C ALA A 109 -7.13 -1.96 -22.11
N LEU A 110 -6.26 -1.22 -22.81
CA LEU A 110 -5.17 -0.47 -22.18
C LEU A 110 -5.68 0.60 -21.23
N LEU A 111 -6.73 1.34 -21.60
CA LEU A 111 -7.33 2.34 -20.71
C LEU A 111 -7.87 1.69 -19.44
N ASP A 112 -8.52 0.53 -19.56
CA ASP A 112 -9.00 -0.24 -18.40
C ASP A 112 -7.84 -0.72 -17.50
N ASP A 113 -6.77 -1.23 -18.11
CA ASP A 113 -5.55 -1.68 -17.42
C ASP A 113 -4.85 -0.49 -16.70
N GLU A 114 -4.80 0.70 -17.33
CA GLU A 114 -4.26 1.94 -16.75
C GLU A 114 -5.11 2.44 -15.57
N HIS A 115 -6.45 2.39 -15.68
CA HIS A 115 -7.34 2.70 -14.56
C HIS A 115 -7.22 1.67 -13.42
N ALA A 116 -6.99 0.39 -13.72
CA ALA A 116 -6.69 -0.61 -12.70
C ALA A 116 -5.35 -0.31 -11.99
N LEU A 117 -4.32 0.10 -12.74
CA LEU A 117 -3.03 0.52 -12.22
C LEU A 117 -3.17 1.73 -11.28
N GLU A 118 -3.90 2.76 -11.69
CA GLU A 118 -4.15 3.95 -10.85
C GLU A 118 -4.83 3.57 -9.52
N ARG A 119 -5.89 2.75 -9.58
CA ARG A 119 -6.57 2.24 -8.37
C ARG A 119 -5.65 1.43 -7.47
N ALA A 120 -4.76 0.62 -8.04
CA ALA A 120 -3.78 -0.15 -7.27
C ALA A 120 -2.76 0.77 -6.58
N GLN A 121 -2.29 1.82 -7.25
CA GLN A 121 -1.40 2.82 -6.66
C GLN A 121 -2.06 3.55 -5.48
N ASP A 122 -3.30 3.99 -5.65
CA ASP A 122 -4.03 4.68 -4.58
C ASP A 122 -4.33 3.75 -3.41
N THR A 123 -4.67 2.49 -3.68
CA THR A 123 -4.83 1.48 -2.65
C THR A 123 -3.53 1.27 -1.87
N LEU A 124 -2.39 1.16 -2.56
CA LEU A 124 -1.09 1.00 -1.91
C LEU A 124 -0.76 2.20 -1.01
N ARG A 125 -0.97 3.43 -1.51
CA ARG A 125 -0.78 4.67 -0.73
C ARG A 125 -1.67 4.70 0.51
N ALA A 126 -2.94 4.32 0.37
CA ALA A 126 -3.88 4.24 1.50
C ALA A 126 -3.41 3.21 2.54
N ARG A 127 -2.95 2.03 2.11
CA ARG A 127 -2.42 0.98 3.02
C ARG A 127 -1.12 1.41 3.70
N GLN A 128 -0.24 2.13 3.01
CA GLN A 128 0.97 2.70 3.62
C GLN A 128 0.62 3.69 4.74
N GLN A 129 -0.34 4.60 4.49
CA GLN A 129 -0.78 5.56 5.50
C GLN A 129 -1.47 4.87 6.69
N GLU A 130 -2.28 3.84 6.43
CA GLU A 130 -2.91 3.03 7.49
C GLU A 130 -1.86 2.33 8.36
N LEU A 131 -0.86 1.71 7.73
CA LEU A 131 0.23 1.04 8.44
C LEU A 131 1.01 2.01 9.32
N ALA A 132 1.38 3.19 8.80
CA ALA A 132 2.07 4.23 9.56
C ALA A 132 1.27 4.67 10.79
N ARG A 133 -0.04 4.94 10.62
CA ARG A 133 -0.93 5.30 11.73
C ARG A 133 -1.03 4.20 12.79
N LEU A 134 -1.02 2.93 12.38
CA LEU A 134 -1.06 1.80 13.30
C LEU A 134 0.26 1.58 14.03
N GLN A 135 1.40 1.81 13.36
CA GLN A 135 2.74 1.82 13.97
C GLN A 135 2.83 2.89 15.05
N GLU A 136 2.48 4.15 14.72
CA GLU A 136 2.46 5.25 15.69
C GLU A 136 1.61 4.91 16.93
N ARG A 137 0.43 4.33 16.72
CA ARG A 137 -0.47 3.92 17.82
C ARG A 137 0.10 2.78 18.66
N GLU A 138 0.85 1.86 18.05
CA GLU A 138 1.55 0.81 18.77
C GLU A 138 2.70 1.40 19.60
N ASP A 139 3.52 2.26 19.00
CA ASP A 139 4.68 2.88 19.66
C ASP A 139 4.25 3.74 20.85
N LEU A 140 3.18 4.52 20.70
CA LEU A 140 2.58 5.26 21.81
C LEU A 140 2.12 4.34 22.94
N ALA A 141 1.49 3.21 22.62
CA ALA A 141 1.05 2.25 23.63
C ALA A 141 2.22 1.58 24.35
N GLN A 142 3.28 1.23 23.62
CA GLN A 142 4.50 0.68 24.19
C GLN A 142 5.20 1.71 25.09
N GLY A 143 5.32 2.96 24.65
CA GLY A 143 5.89 4.06 25.44
C GLY A 143 5.14 4.32 26.74
N LEU A 144 3.80 4.31 26.70
CA LEU A 144 2.96 4.45 27.91
C LEU A 144 3.19 3.29 28.89
N LEU A 145 3.26 2.05 28.40
CA LEU A 145 3.55 0.87 29.23
C LEU A 145 4.93 0.95 29.88
N GLN A 146 5.95 1.37 29.13
CA GLN A 146 7.31 1.55 29.67
C GLN A 146 7.34 2.65 30.73
N ALA A 147 6.70 3.79 30.49
CA ALA A 147 6.60 4.87 31.47
C ALA A 147 5.89 4.43 32.76
N GLN A 148 4.79 3.67 32.65
CA GLN A 148 4.08 3.13 33.83
C GLN A 148 4.96 2.17 34.63
N ARG A 149 5.74 1.31 33.96
CA ARG A 149 6.71 0.42 34.63
C ARG A 149 7.78 1.20 35.37
N GLN A 150 8.37 2.21 34.74
CA GLN A 150 9.39 3.06 35.37
C GLN A 150 8.83 3.80 36.61
N GLN A 151 7.62 4.35 36.51
CA GLN A 151 6.96 4.99 37.66
C GLN A 151 6.71 4.03 38.82
N ARG A 152 6.30 2.78 38.53
CA ARG A 152 6.10 1.76 39.57
C ARG A 152 7.41 1.37 40.24
N LEU A 153 8.48 1.20 39.49
CA LEU A 153 9.82 0.91 40.02
C LEU A 153 10.30 2.05 40.92
N ALA A 154 10.23 3.29 40.44
CA ALA A 154 10.62 4.47 41.22
C ALA A 154 9.77 4.62 42.51
N ALA A 155 8.48 4.30 42.46
CA ALA A 155 7.63 4.32 43.65
C ALA A 155 8.00 3.20 44.66
N GLN A 156 8.41 2.03 44.18
CA GLN A 156 8.89 0.94 45.05
C GLN A 156 10.23 1.28 45.69
N GLU A 157 11.15 1.88 44.94
CA GLU A 157 12.45 2.37 45.45
C GLU A 157 12.23 3.39 46.57
N LYS A 158 11.42 4.43 46.33
CA LYS A 158 11.06 5.42 47.35
C LYS A 158 10.45 4.79 48.60
N ARG A 159 9.55 3.81 48.44
CA ARG A 159 8.96 3.09 49.59
C ARG A 159 10.01 2.30 50.38
N ARG A 160 10.99 1.70 49.69
CA ARG A 160 12.09 0.99 50.34
C ARG A 160 13.01 1.96 51.08
N GLU A 161 13.33 3.11 50.48
CA GLU A 161 14.12 4.17 51.13
C GLU A 161 13.46 4.65 52.43
N LEU A 162 12.17 5.02 52.35
CA LEU A 162 11.39 5.44 53.53
C LEU A 162 11.34 4.34 54.61
N ALA A 163 11.12 3.08 54.22
CA ALA A 163 11.10 1.96 55.17
C ALA A 163 12.48 1.67 55.81
N LEU A 164 13.58 2.02 55.13
CA LEU A 164 14.93 1.92 55.68
C LEU A 164 15.24 3.10 56.62
N GLU A 165 14.74 4.30 56.32
CA GLU A 165 14.84 5.48 57.18
C GLU A 165 14.03 5.30 58.47
N GLU A 166 12.81 4.77 58.40
CA GLU A 166 11.98 4.45 59.57
C GLU A 166 12.61 3.38 60.50
N ARG A 167 13.47 2.51 59.94
CA ARG A 167 14.18 1.46 60.69
C ARG A 167 15.51 1.92 61.28
N ARG A 168 15.98 3.13 61.00
CA ARG A 168 17.16 3.69 61.68
C ARG A 168 16.72 4.12 63.07
N PRO A 169 17.16 3.47 64.16
CA PRO A 169 16.88 3.98 65.50
C PRO A 169 17.49 5.37 65.62
N CYS A 170 16.74 6.32 66.18
CA CYS A 170 17.29 7.60 66.61
C CYS A 170 18.48 7.31 67.54
N ALA A 171 19.68 7.66 67.09
CA ALA A 171 20.86 7.72 67.95
C ALA A 171 20.75 8.92 68.88
#